data_AF-A0A4U1AIC1-F1
#
_entry.id   AF-A0A4U1AIC1-F1
#
_cell.length_a   1.000
_cell.length_b   1.000
_cell.length_c   1.000
_cell.angle_alpha   90.00
_cell.angle_beta   90.00
_cell.angle_gamma   90.00
#
_symmetry.space_group_name_H-M   'P 1'
#
loop_
_entity.id
_entity.type
_entity.pdbx_description
1 polymer ?
#
loop_
_entity_poly.entity_id
_entity_poly.type
_entity_poly.pdbx_seq_one_letter_code
_entity_poly.pdbx_strand_id
1 'polypeptide(L)' 'MEILRRTDDIEELVDKAHAIFNGTSIHEVIDLDQQAARAFLMKAYSNPDTTLIDKYLDVVAKLR' A
#
# COMPACT_ATOMS: atom_id res chain seq x y z
N MET A 1 -18.50 -12.12 -19.94
CA MET A 1 -17.44 -12.61 -19.03
C MET A 1 -16.72 -11.39 -18.47
N GLU A 2 -17.28 -10.74 -17.45
CA GLU A 2 -16.82 -9.41 -17.00
C GLU A 2 -16.79 -9.35 -15.47
N ILE A 3 -16.10 -10.32 -14.85
CA ILE A 3 -15.85 -10.31 -13.40
C ILE A 3 -14.36 -10.51 -13.09
N LEU A 4 -13.54 -10.85 -14.09
CA LEU A 4 -12.13 -11.20 -13.89
C LEU A 4 -11.15 -10.03 -13.98
N ARG A 5 -11.52 -8.84 -14.49
CA ARG A 5 -10.55 -7.73 -14.60
C ARG A 5 -10.19 -7.07 -13.26
N ARG A 6 -11.12 -7.02 -12.30
CA ARG A 6 -10.89 -6.27 -11.05
C ARG A 6 -9.89 -6.94 -10.11
N THR A 7 -9.74 -8.25 -10.19
CA THR A 7 -8.85 -8.99 -9.28
C THR A 7 -7.39 -8.84 -9.68
N ASP A 8 -7.08 -8.92 -10.98
CA ASP A 8 -5.74 -8.66 -11.51
C ASP A 8 -5.22 -7.25 -11.15
N ASP A 9 -6.08 -6.23 -11.23
CA ASP A 9 -5.71 -4.85 -10.86
C ASP A 9 -5.36 -4.75 -9.36
N ILE A 10 -6.09 -5.47 -8.49
CA ILE A 10 -5.83 -5.48 -7.05
C ILE A 10 -4.53 -6.23 -6.75
N GLU A 11 -4.31 -7.39 -7.36
CA GLU A 11 -3.08 -8.17 -7.18
C GLU A 11 -1.86 -7.39 -7.67
N GLU A 12 -1.95 -6.69 -8.80
CA GLU A 12 -0.86 -5.83 -9.29
C GLU A 12 -0.55 -4.66 -8.34
N LEU A 13 -1.58 -4.06 -7.74
CA LEU A 13 -1.41 -3.00 -6.74
C LEU A 13 -0.79 -3.54 -5.45
N VAL A 14 -1.16 -4.75 -5.02
CA VAL A 14 -0.55 -5.45 -3.87
C VAL A 14 0.93 -5.73 -4.14
N ASP A 15 1.26 -6.28 -5.32
CA ASP A 15 2.65 -6.54 -5.72
C ASP A 15 3.47 -5.25 -5.79
N LYS A 16 2.91 -4.16 -6.34
CA LYS A 16 3.56 -2.84 -6.36
C LYS A 16 3.82 -2.32 -4.95
N ALA A 17 2.87 -2.49 -4.04
CA ALA A 17 3.02 -2.05 -2.66
C ALA A 17 4.10 -2.87 -1.94
N HIS A 18 4.15 -4.19 -2.14
CA HIS A 18 5.22 -5.04 -1.64
C HIS A 18 6.58 -4.71 -2.26
N ALA A 19 6.64 -4.35 -3.54
CA ALA A 19 7.86 -3.90 -4.18
C ALA A 19 8.41 -2.58 -3.58
N ILE A 20 7.53 -1.70 -3.08
CA ILE A 20 7.91 -0.47 -2.37
C ILE A 20 8.30 -0.78 -0.92
N PHE A 21 7.50 -1.59 -0.23
CA PHE A 21 7.65 -1.92 1.19
C PHE A 21 7.43 -3.43 1.38
N ASN A 22 8.53 -4.18 1.31
CA ASN A 22 8.55 -5.64 1.28
C ASN A 22 8.11 -6.33 2.59
N GLY A 23 8.04 -5.58 3.69
CA GLY A 23 7.73 -6.10 5.03
C GLY A 23 6.36 -5.71 5.58
N THR A 24 5.51 -5.01 4.82
CA THR A 24 4.22 -4.51 5.33
C THR A 24 3.05 -5.03 4.53
N SER A 25 2.18 -5.78 5.19
CA SER A 25 0.93 -6.25 4.59
C SER A 25 0.02 -5.06 4.28
N ILE A 26 -0.34 -4.90 3.01
CA ILE A 26 -1.25 -3.84 2.56
C ILE A 26 -2.58 -3.88 3.32
N HIS A 27 -3.02 -5.06 3.74
CA HIS A 27 -4.22 -5.28 4.55
C HIS A 27 -4.16 -4.62 5.93
N GLU A 28 -2.96 -4.44 6.51
CA GLU A 28 -2.81 -3.73 7.78
C GLU A 28 -2.89 -2.21 7.60
N VAL A 29 -2.70 -1.71 6.37
CA VAL A 29 -2.59 -0.29 6.07
C VAL A 29 -3.84 0.24 5.36
N ILE A 30 -4.55 -0.59 4.61
CA ILE A 30 -5.77 -0.21 3.85
C ILE A 30 -6.95 0.18 4.75
N ASP A 31 -7.02 -0.39 5.96
CA ASP A 31 -8.01 -0.03 6.97
C ASP A 31 -7.62 1.22 7.79
N LEU A 32 -6.35 1.66 7.70
CA LEU A 32 -5.84 2.81 8.43
C LEU A 32 -6.11 4.11 7.67
N ASP A 33 -6.38 5.17 8.42
CA ASP A 33 -6.37 6.53 7.88
C ASP A 33 -4.97 6.91 7.37
N GLN A 34 -4.91 7.76 6.34
CA GLN A 34 -3.65 8.10 5.65
C GLN A 34 -2.53 8.57 6.59
N GLN A 35 -2.89 9.27 7.66
CA GLN A 35 -1.96 9.73 8.69
C GLN A 35 -1.46 8.59 9.59
N ALA A 36 -2.34 7.65 9.96
CA ALA A 36 -1.98 6.47 10.73
C ALA A 36 -1.14 5.48 9.91
N ALA A 37 -1.50 5.29 8.64
CA ALA A 37 -0.74 4.52 7.66
C ALA A 37 0.69 5.06 7.50
N ARG A 38 0.84 6.39 7.34
CA ARG A 38 2.15 7.04 7.28
C ARG A 38 2.97 6.82 8.54
N ALA A 39 2.37 6.99 9.71
CA ALA A 39 3.06 6.78 10.99
C ALA A 39 3.50 5.31 11.18
N PHE A 40 2.65 4.36 10.76
CA PHE A 40 2.97 2.94 10.77
C PHE A 40 4.18 2.65 9.87
N LEU A 41 4.18 3.12 8.62
CA LEU A 41 5.28 2.93 7.67
C LEU A 41 6.58 3.59 8.17
N MET A 42 6.50 4.80 8.73
CA MET A 42 7.66 5.48 9.31
C MET A 42 8.30 4.69 10.46
N LYS A 43 7.47 4.06 11.29
CA LYS A 43 7.90 3.22 12.41
C LYS A 43 8.42 1.86 11.95
N ALA A 44 7.76 1.23 10.98
CA ALA A 44 8.11 -0.10 10.48
C ALA A 44 9.46 -0.11 9.74
N TYR A 45 9.77 0.96 9.00
CA TYR A 45 10.99 1.03 8.17
C TYR A 45 12.06 1.99 8.70
N SER A 46 11.96 2.45 9.95
CA SER A 46 12.96 3.35 10.59
C SER A 46 13.38 4.51 9.69
N ASN A 47 12.46 5.45 9.46
CA ASN A 47 12.67 6.65 8.65
C ASN A 47 12.84 6.38 7.13
N PRO A 48 11.85 5.72 6.48
CA PRO A 48 11.86 5.53 5.04
C PRO A 48 11.70 6.85 4.29
N ASP A 49 12.16 6.86 3.04
CA ASP A 49 11.99 8.00 2.14
C ASP A 49 10.51 8.37 2.03
N THR A 50 10.18 9.64 2.31
CA THR A 50 8.79 10.11 2.28
C THR A 50 8.15 9.90 0.91
N THR A 51 8.94 9.91 -0.16
CA THR A 51 8.47 9.64 -1.53
C THR A 51 7.98 8.21 -1.68
N LEU A 52 8.60 7.24 -1.00
CA LEU A 52 8.16 5.83 -1.02
C LEU A 52 6.87 5.66 -0.21
N ILE A 53 6.74 6.36 0.92
CA ILE A 53 5.50 6.40 1.69
C ILE A 53 4.37 6.97 0.85
N ASP A 54 4.55 8.12 0.21
CA ASP A 54 3.52 8.74 -0.63
C ASP A 54 3.13 7.83 -1.81
N LYS A 55 4.10 7.16 -2.46
CA LYS A 55 3.80 6.15 -3.51
C LYS A 55 3.01 4.97 -2.98
N TYR A 56 3.36 4.46 -1.80
CA TYR A 56 2.63 3.35 -1.18
C TYR A 56 1.22 3.76 -0.80
N LEU A 57 1.04 4.95 -0.21
CA LEU A 57 -0.28 5.47 0.17
C LEU A 57 -1.17 5.74 -1.05
N ASP A 58 -0.60 6.16 -2.18
CA ASP A 58 -1.34 6.31 -3.44
C ASP A 58 -1.86 4.96 -3.96
N VAL A 59 -1.05 3.90 -3.86
CA VAL A 59 -1.46 2.53 -4.21
C VAL A 59 -2.56 2.03 -3.26
N VAL A 60 -2.42 2.26 -1.96
CA VAL A 60 -3.45 1.92 -0.96
C VAL A 60 -4.75 2.67 -1.20
N ALA A 61 -4.69 3.96 -1.55
CA ALA A 61 -5.87 4.76 -1.83
C ALA A 61 -6.66 4.27 -3.06
N LYS A 62 -5.98 3.65 -4.04
CA LYS A 62 -6.62 3.04 -5.22
C LYS A 62 -7.33 1.71 -4.94
N LEU A 63 -6.99 1.06 -3.83
CA LEU A 63 -7.58 -0.21 -3.41
C LEU A 63 -8.85 -0.02 -2.54
N ARG A 64 -9.11 1.21 -2.09
CA ARG A 64 -10.24 1.59 -1.25
C ARG A 64 -11.44 2.03 -2.09
#